data_AF-A0A3N0AW38-F1
#
_entry.id   AF-A0A3N0AW38-F1
#
_cell.length_a   1.000
_cell.length_b   1.000
_cell.length_c   1.000
_cell.angle_alpha   90.00
_cell.angle_beta   90.00
_cell.angle_gamma   90.00
#
_symmetry.space_group_name_H-M   'P 1'
#
loop_
_entity.id
_entity.type
_entity.pdbx_description
1 polymer ?
#
loop_
_entity_poly.entity_id
_entity_poly.type
_entity_poly.pdbx_seq_one_letter_code
_entity_poly.pdbx_strand_id
1 'polypeptide(L)' 'MKGTPLNTLPKESVDAIVRSTERIEGAASILAMLEEKADGGRVTPSEIAAVRCVLESCAAELDGAWVEA' A
#
# COMPACT_ATOMS: atom_id res chain seq x y z
N MET A 1 -10.21 -15.28 -5.89
CA MET A 1 -10.96 -14.19 -6.55
C MET A 1 -10.48 -14.11 -7.99
N LYS A 2 -11.39 -14.08 -8.97
CA LYS A 2 -11.04 -13.98 -10.39
C LYS A 2 -10.87 -12.48 -10.67
N GLY A 3 -9.62 -12.01 -10.73
CA GLY A 3 -9.32 -10.59 -10.94
C GLY A 3 -9.84 -10.13 -12.30
N THR A 4 -10.56 -9.02 -12.32
CA THR A 4 -11.00 -8.37 -13.56
C THR A 4 -9.75 -7.88 -14.31
N PRO A 5 -9.63 -8.15 -15.62
CA PRO A 5 -8.49 -7.65 -16.40
C PRO A 5 -8.44 -6.12 -16.38
N LEU A 6 -7.26 -5.56 -16.08
CA LEU A 6 -7.00 -4.11 -15.96
C LEU A 6 -7.47 -3.29 -17.18
N ASN A 7 -7.56 -3.90 -18.37
CA ASN A 7 -8.00 -3.24 -19.61
C ASN A 7 -9.52 -2.95 -19.69
N THR A 8 -10.28 -3.30 -18.67
CA THR A 8 -11.73 -3.03 -18.57
C THR A 8 -12.09 -2.06 -17.45
N LEU A 9 -11.10 -1.65 -16.63
CA LEU A 9 -11.32 -0.75 -15.51
C LEU A 9 -11.41 0.72 -15.97
N PRO A 10 -12.23 1.55 -15.30
CA PRO A 10 -12.20 3.00 -15.49
C PRO A 10 -10.79 3.55 -15.29
N LYS A 11 -10.44 4.62 -16.02
CA LYS A 11 -9.11 5.26 -15.93
C LYS A 11 -8.78 5.67 -14.49
N GLU A 12 -9.75 6.18 -13.75
CA GLU A 12 -9.56 6.59 -12.35
C GLU A 12 -9.22 5.41 -11.45
N SER A 13 -9.83 4.23 -11.67
CA SER A 13 -9.49 3.00 -10.96
C SER A 13 -8.08 2.53 -11.30
N VAL A 14 -7.67 2.63 -12.56
CA VAL A 14 -6.29 2.29 -12.98
C VAL A 14 -5.28 3.24 -12.33
N ASP A 15 -5.56 4.54 -12.32
CA ASP A 15 -4.68 5.55 -11.70
C ASP A 15 -4.55 5.33 -10.18
N ALA A 16 -5.65 4.98 -9.51
CA ALA A 16 -5.67 4.63 -8.09
C ALA A 16 -4.85 3.36 -7.80
N ILE A 17 -4.97 2.34 -8.67
CA ILE A 17 -4.17 1.10 -8.57
C ILE A 17 -2.68 1.38 -8.72
N VAL A 18 -2.29 2.15 -9.74
CA VAL A 18 -0.88 2.47 -10.00
C VAL A 18 -0.29 3.25 -8.82
N ARG A 19 -0.95 4.32 -8.38
CA ARG A 19 -0.51 5.13 -7.23
C ARG A 19 -0.39 4.32 -5.94
N SER A 20 -1.38 3.45 -5.68
CA SER A 20 -1.36 2.59 -4.50
C SER A 20 -0.22 1.58 -4.58
N THR A 21 0.07 1.03 -5.76
CA THR A 21 1.17 0.09 -5.96
C THR A 21 2.51 0.71 -5.63
N GLU A 22 2.82 1.89 -6.16
CA GLU A 22 4.07 2.62 -5.86
C GLU A 22 4.24 2.89 -4.35
N ARG A 23 3.15 3.29 -3.68
CA ARG A 23 3.15 3.54 -2.24
C ARG A 23 3.33 2.27 -1.41
N ILE A 24 2.71 1.16 -1.83
CA ILE A 24 2.86 -0.15 -1.18
C ILE A 24 4.31 -0.65 -1.32
N GLU A 25 4.94 -0.49 -2.48
CA GLU A 25 6.36 -0.81 -2.68
C GLU A 25 7.26 0.00 -1.75
N GLY A 26 7.00 1.31 -1.62
CA GLY A 26 7.69 2.17 -0.65
C GLY A 26 7.50 1.71 0.80
N ALA A 27 6.28 1.35 1.21
CA ALA A 27 5.99 0.82 2.54
C ALA A 27 6.70 -0.52 2.80
N ALA A 28 6.79 -1.40 1.80
CA ALA A 28 7.52 -2.66 1.89
C ALA A 28 9.04 -2.44 2.09
N SER A 29 9.61 -1.44 1.41
CA SER A 29 11.01 -1.04 1.61
C SER A 29 11.26 -0.53 3.03
N ILE A 30 10.37 0.33 3.55
CA ILE A 30 10.45 0.80 4.95
C ILE A 30 10.33 -0.38 5.91
N LEU A 31 9.41 -1.31 5.66
CA LEU A 31 9.25 -2.50 6.49
C LEU A 31 10.53 -3.33 6.54
N ALA A 32 11.18 -3.57 5.41
CA ALA A 32 12.46 -4.28 5.36
C ALA A 32 13.56 -3.57 6.20
N MET A 33 13.63 -2.23 6.13
CA MET A 33 14.54 -1.45 6.97
C MET A 33 14.21 -1.56 8.47
N LEU A 34 12.93 -1.63 8.82
CA LEU A 34 12.50 -1.82 10.21
C LEU A 34 12.78 -3.25 10.71
N GLU A 35 12.67 -4.25 9.85
CA GLU A 35 13.04 -5.63 10.15
C GLU A 35 14.56 -5.75 10.40
N GLU A 36 15.38 -5.14 9.55
CA GLU A 36 16.84 -5.03 9.77
C GLU A 36 17.14 -4.30 11.09
N LYS A 37 16.46 -3.19 11.38
CA LYS A 37 16.61 -2.46 12.65
C LYS A 37 16.18 -3.29 13.86
N ALA A 38 15.15 -4.12 13.72
CA ALA A 38 14.69 -5.01 14.79
C ALA A 38 15.72 -6.12 15.08
N ASP A 39 16.51 -6.52 14.09
CA ASP A 39 17.64 -7.44 14.23
C ASP A 39 18.86 -6.73 14.86
N GLY A 40 18.77 -6.49 16.17
CA GLY A 40 19.84 -5.88 16.97
C GLY A 40 19.50 -4.51 17.57
N GLY A 41 18.30 -4.00 17.34
CA GLY A 41 17.83 -2.71 17.86
C GLY A 41 16.36 -2.71 18.28
N ARG A 42 15.82 -1.51 18.58
CA ARG A 42 14.42 -1.32 18.93
C ARG A 42 13.70 -0.53 17.84
N VAL A 43 12.64 -1.12 17.30
CA VAL A 43 11.65 -0.42 16.48
C VAL A 43 10.67 0.32 17.39
N THR A 44 10.37 1.58 17.05
CA THR A 44 9.46 2.43 17.80
C THR A 44 8.02 2.29 17.32
N PRO A 45 7.02 2.53 18.18
CA PRO A 45 5.62 2.56 17.75
C PRO A 45 5.33 3.55 16.62
N SER A 46 6.02 4.70 16.60
CA SER A 46 5.90 5.70 15.53
C SER A 46 6.37 5.20 14.17
N GLU A 47 7.43 4.38 14.14
CA GLU A 47 7.95 3.77 12.90
C GLU A 47 6.95 2.75 12.34
N ILE A 48 6.35 1.93 13.20
CA ILE A 48 5.29 1.00 12.81
C ILE A 48 4.04 1.76 12.34
N ALA A 49 3.68 2.85 13.03
CA ALA A 49 2.53 3.67 12.68
C ALA A 49 2.67 4.34 11.31
N ALA A 50 3.89 4.71 10.89
CA ALA A 50 4.15 5.26 9.57
C ALA A 50 3.84 4.23 8.46
N VAL A 51 4.30 2.98 8.62
CA VAL A 51 3.99 1.90 7.65
C VAL A 51 2.49 1.64 7.62
N ARG A 52 1.85 1.56 8.79
CA ARG A 52 0.40 1.33 8.88
C ARG A 52 -0.40 2.45 8.19
N CYS A 53 -0.04 3.70 8.40
CA CYS A 53 -0.71 4.86 7.79
C CYS A 53 -0.68 4.79 6.25
N VAL A 54 0.46 4.43 5.67
CA VAL A 54 0.58 4.27 4.21
C VAL A 54 -0.34 3.15 3.70
N LEU A 55 -0.34 2.00 4.37
CA LEU A 55 -1.17 0.86 3.97
C LEU A 55 -2.67 1.16 4.13
N GLU A 56 -3.08 1.82 5.21
CA GLU A 56 -4.48 2.24 5.43
C GLU A 56 -4.93 3.22 4.35
N SER A 57 -4.09 4.18 3.97
CA SER A 57 -4.38 5.12 2.88
C SER A 57 -4.52 4.40 1.53
N CYS A 58 -3.64 3.45 1.22
CA CYS A 58 -3.72 2.68 -0.03
C CYS A 58 -4.96 1.78 -0.06
N ALA A 59 -5.31 1.16 1.08
CA ALA A 59 -6.51 0.35 1.20
C ALA A 59 -7.77 1.19 0.93
N ALA A 60 -7.86 2.40 1.49
CA ALA A 60 -8.99 3.31 1.24
C ALA A 60 -9.07 3.76 -0.23
N GLU A 61 -7.93 4.08 -0.85
CA GLU A 61 -7.86 4.47 -2.27
C GLU A 61 -8.29 3.32 -3.20
N LEU A 62 -7.85 2.09 -2.91
CA LEU A 62 -8.21 0.90 -3.68
C LEU A 62 -9.66 0.46 -3.48
N ASP A 63 -10.19 0.57 -2.25
CA ASP A 63 -11.60 0.23 -1.95
C ASP A 63 -12.54 1.19 -2.69
N GLY A 64 -12.25 2.49 -2.67
CA GLY A 64 -12.97 3.47 -3.49
C GLY A 64 -12.89 3.20 -4.98
N ALA A 65 -11.70 2.83 -5.48
CA ALA A 65 -11.51 2.48 -6.89
C ALA A 65 -12.26 1.23 -7.35
N TRP A 66 -12.56 0.32 -6.41
CA TRP A 66 -13.26 -0.94 -6.68
C TRP A 66 -14.78 -0.84 -6.51
N VAL A 67 -15.27 0.08 -5.67
CA VAL A 67 -16.70 0.39 -5.54
C VAL A 67 -17.23 1.13 -6.78
N GLU A 68 -16.39 1.92 -7.44
CA GLU A 68 -16.74 2.71 -8.64
C GLU A 68 -16.52 1.96 -9.98
N ALA A 69 -16.12 0.68 -9.95
CA ALA A 69 -15.83 -0.15 -11.13
C ALA A 69 -16.90 -1.24 -11.38
#